data_AF-A0A7S1U7A3-F1
#
_entry.id   AF-A0A7S1U7A3-F1
#
_cell.length_a   1.000
_cell.length_b   1.000
_cell.length_c   1.000
_cell.angle_alpha   90.00
_cell.angle_beta   90.00
_cell.angle_gamma   90.00
#
_symmetry.space_group_name_H-M   'P 1'
#
loop_
_entity.id
_entity.type
_entity.pdbx_description
1 polymer ?
#
loop_
_entity_poly.entity_id
_entity_poly.type
_entity_poly.pdbx_seq_one_letter_code
_entity_poly.pdbx_strand_id
1 'polypeptide(L)'
;FDIVARALVFAPQAGLELVGEVQRVAQTHVAVLVEGSFNASLHADELAKVYTYEEGGDVADDDEEADPEKLLAFQGRWQHKYHDHEVLQQGDKVRFLVKGVTHAKGIVAIAGALEGRGDD
;
A
#
# COMPACT_ATOMS: atom_id res chain seq x y z
N PHE A 1 30.79 -17.48 29.94
CA PHE A 1 31.35 -17.74 28.60
C PHE A 1 30.65 -16.80 27.66
N ASP A 2 31.41 -16.08 26.84
CA ASP A 2 30.84 -15.08 25.94
C ASP A 2 30.65 -15.69 24.55
N ILE A 3 29.47 -15.50 23.97
CA ILE A 3 29.15 -15.96 22.63
C ILE A 3 29.13 -14.74 21.71
N VAL A 4 29.95 -14.79 20.65
CA VAL A 4 29.99 -13.78 19.60
C VAL A 4 29.41 -14.38 18.34
N ALA A 5 28.41 -13.71 17.77
CA ALA A 5 27.78 -14.09 16.51
C ALA A 5 27.57 -12.87 15.61
N ARG A 6 27.39 -13.12 14.32
CA ARG A 6 27.01 -12.12 13.31
C ARG A 6 25.62 -12.46 12.80
N ALA A 7 24.73 -11.47 12.79
CA ALA A 7 23.38 -11.62 12.29
C ALA A 7 23.16 -10.70 11.08
N LEU A 8 22.39 -11.18 10.12
CA LEU A 8 21.80 -10.34 9.08
C LEU A 8 20.45 -9.85 9.59
N VAL A 9 20.26 -8.54 9.66
CA VAL A 9 19.06 -7.92 10.20
C VAL A 9 18.44 -7.03 9.14
N PHE A 10 17.16 -7.25 8.84
CA PHE A 10 16.38 -6.30 8.08
C PHE A 10 16.03 -5.11 9.00
N ALA A 11 16.66 -3.97 8.76
CA ALA A 11 16.55 -2.78 9.59
C ALA A 11 16.28 -1.54 8.72
N PRO A 12 15.05 -1.38 8.19
CA PRO A 12 14.69 -0.22 7.38
C PRO A 12 14.79 1.07 8.21
N GLN A 13 15.14 2.17 7.56
CA GLN A 13 15.29 3.48 8.18
C GLN A 13 14.48 4.53 7.43
N ALA A 14 14.07 5.59 8.12
CA ALA A 14 13.39 6.70 7.47
C ALA A 14 14.25 7.29 6.35
N GLY A 15 13.62 7.61 5.22
CA GLY A 15 14.27 8.07 3.99
C GLY A 15 14.80 6.95 3.09
N LEU A 16 14.82 5.69 3.55
CA LEU A 16 15.13 4.56 2.67
C LEU A 16 13.97 4.31 1.71
N GLU A 17 14.29 4.03 0.46
CA GLU A 17 13.31 3.59 -0.52
C GLU A 17 13.14 2.07 -0.47
N LEU A 18 11.89 1.62 -0.45
CA LEU A 18 11.53 0.20 -0.51
C LEU A 18 10.56 -0.06 -1.65
N VAL A 19 10.52 -1.30 -2.09
CA VAL A 19 9.50 -1.82 -3.01
C VAL A 19 8.71 -2.88 -2.27
N GLY A 20 7.39 -2.83 -2.40
CA GLY A 20 6.51 -3.85 -1.85
C GLY A 20 5.32 -4.10 -2.74
N GLU A 21 4.66 -5.22 -2.49
CA GLU A 21 3.47 -5.64 -3.23
C GLU A 21 2.20 -5.26 -2.46
N VAL A 22 1.26 -4.61 -3.14
CA VAL A 22 -0.03 -4.23 -2.56
C VAL A 22 -0.84 -5.47 -2.22
N GLN A 23 -1.21 -5.61 -0.96
CA GLN A 23 -2.04 -6.71 -0.48
C GLN A 23 -3.50 -6.30 -0.31
N ARG A 24 -3.75 -5.03 0.03
CA ARG A 24 -5.11 -4.52 0.23
C ARG A 24 -5.17 -3.03 -0.07
N VAL A 25 -6.25 -2.63 -0.72
CA VAL A 25 -6.60 -1.24 -0.96
C VAL A 25 -7.82 -0.86 -0.11
N ALA A 26 -7.74 0.25 0.61
CA ALA A 26 -8.84 0.81 1.39
C ALA A 26 -8.80 2.34 1.36
N GLN A 27 -9.92 2.99 1.69
CA GLN A 27 -10.02 4.45 1.75
C GLN A 27 -9.02 5.09 2.72
N THR A 28 -8.70 4.42 3.82
CA THR A 28 -7.81 4.98 4.87
C THR A 28 -6.34 4.68 4.65
N HIS A 29 -6.02 3.59 3.95
CA HIS A 29 -4.65 3.17 3.69
C HIS A 29 -4.58 2.09 2.60
N VAL A 30 -3.39 1.93 2.04
CA VAL A 30 -3.00 0.78 1.23
C VAL A 30 -2.02 -0.08 2.03
N ALA A 31 -2.32 -1.37 2.19
CA ALA A 31 -1.45 -2.33 2.86
C ALA A 31 -0.51 -2.98 1.85
N VAL A 32 0.76 -3.08 2.21
CA VAL A 32 1.86 -3.50 1.33
C VAL A 32 2.72 -4.52 2.07
N LEU A 33 3.24 -5.51 1.35
CA LEU A 33 4.27 -6.43 1.86
C LEU A 33 5.59 -6.18 1.16
N VAL A 34 6.62 -5.84 1.94
CA VAL A 34 8.02 -5.77 1.48
C VAL A 34 8.63 -7.16 1.58
N GLU A 35 9.25 -7.63 0.49
CA GLU A 35 9.82 -8.99 0.38
C GLU A 35 8.83 -10.10 0.79
N GLY A 36 7.53 -9.88 0.54
CA GLY A 36 6.44 -10.81 0.89
C GLY A 36 6.26 -11.07 2.40
N SER A 37 6.98 -10.35 3.27
CA SER A 37 7.10 -10.71 4.69
C SER A 37 6.91 -9.53 5.65
N PHE A 38 7.38 -8.34 5.29
CA PHE A 38 7.38 -7.19 6.19
C PHE A 38 6.19 -6.29 5.90
N ASN A 39 5.36 -6.06 6.92
CA ASN A 39 4.18 -5.22 6.81
C ASN A 39 4.60 -3.76 6.59
N ALA A 40 4.03 -3.17 5.55
CA ALA A 40 4.10 -1.75 5.27
C ALA A 40 2.69 -1.20 5.01
N SER A 41 2.51 0.10 5.25
CA SER A 41 1.28 0.77 4.89
C SER A 41 1.53 2.18 4.36
N LEU A 42 0.72 2.58 3.41
CA LEU A 42 0.66 3.93 2.86
C LEU A 42 -0.63 4.56 3.34
N HIS A 43 -0.55 5.57 4.20
CA HIS A 43 -1.73 6.21 4.76
C HIS A 43 -2.43 7.11 3.73
N ALA A 44 -3.74 7.29 3.86
CA ALA A 44 -4.54 8.13 2.96
C ALA A 44 -3.96 9.54 2.80
N ASP A 45 -3.41 10.15 3.85
CA ASP A 45 -2.83 11.50 3.79
C ASP A 45 -1.59 11.57 2.87
N GLU A 46 -0.84 10.48 2.77
CA GLU A 46 0.31 10.37 1.86
C GLU A 46 -0.15 10.02 0.44
N LEU A 47 -1.11 9.10 0.31
CA LEU A 47 -1.70 8.71 -0.98
C LEU A 47 -2.41 9.90 -1.64
N ALA A 48 -3.18 10.68 -0.88
CA ALA A 48 -3.95 11.83 -1.35
C ALA A 48 -3.09 12.95 -1.94
N LYS A 49 -1.76 12.89 -1.83
CA LYS A 49 -0.86 13.82 -2.54
C LYS A 49 -0.83 13.52 -4.03
N VAL A 50 -0.90 12.25 -4.41
CA VAL A 50 -0.68 11.75 -5.78
C VAL A 50 -1.93 11.08 -6.38
N TYR A 51 -2.77 10.48 -5.53
CA TYR A 51 -3.99 9.77 -5.91
C TYR A 51 -5.24 10.46 -5.35
N THR A 52 -6.39 10.15 -5.94
CA THR A 52 -7.72 10.48 -5.43
C THR A 52 -8.45 9.19 -5.15
N TYR A 53 -9.12 9.09 -4.00
CA TYR A 53 -9.95 7.94 -3.69
C TYR A 53 -11.34 8.11 -4.30
N GLU A 54 -11.76 7.16 -5.11
CA GLU A 54 -13.12 7.07 -5.67
C GLU A 54 -13.87 6.00 -4.88
N GLU A 55 -14.96 6.40 -4.21
CA GLU A 55 -15.82 5.46 -3.51
C GLU A 55 -16.52 4.54 -4.51
N GLY A 56 -16.68 3.26 -4.14
CA GLY A 56 -17.47 2.32 -4.93
C GLY A 56 -18.96 2.67 -4.88
N GLY A 57 -19.70 2.30 -5.93
CA GLY A 57 -21.14 2.53 -5.97
C GLY A 57 -21.93 1.53 -5.10
N ASP A 58 -23.11 1.93 -4.64
CA ASP A 58 -24.08 1.02 -4.01
C ASP A 58 -24.70 0.11 -5.09
N VAL A 59 -24.66 -1.20 -4.88
CA VAL A 59 -25.41 -2.15 -5.72
C VAL A 59 -26.85 -2.12 -5.23
N ALA A 60 -27.78 -1.69 -6.08
CA ALA A 60 -29.19 -1.95 -5.84
C ALA A 60 -29.39 -3.47 -5.84
N ASP A 61 -30.13 -3.95 -4.84
CA ASP A 61 -30.38 -5.35 -4.48
C ASP A 61 -31.29 -6.07 -5.51
N ASP A 62 -31.09 -5.82 -6.81
CA ASP A 62 -31.83 -6.49 -7.88
C ASP A 62 -31.04 -7.73 -8.31
N ASP A 63 -31.60 -8.89 -7.96
CA ASP A 63 -31.15 -10.28 -8.16
C ASP A 63 -30.80 -10.68 -9.61
N GLU A 64 -29.85 -10.00 -10.26
CA GLU A 64 -29.23 -10.47 -11.50
C GLU A 64 -27.74 -10.69 -11.27
N GLU A 65 -27.30 -11.95 -11.49
CA GLU A 65 -25.94 -12.48 -11.35
C GLU A 65 -24.84 -11.42 -11.17
N ALA A 66 -24.24 -11.40 -9.97
CA ALA A 66 -23.17 -10.49 -9.61
C ALA A 66 -21.98 -10.62 -10.58
N ASP A 67 -21.92 -9.71 -11.55
CA ASP A 67 -20.78 -9.54 -12.42
C ASP A 67 -19.54 -9.23 -11.55
N PRO A 68 -18.47 -10.03 -11.63
CA PRO A 68 -17.26 -9.81 -10.85
C PRO A 68 -16.62 -8.43 -11.09
N GLU A 69 -16.81 -7.81 -12.26
CA GLU A 69 -16.36 -6.42 -12.49
C GLU A 69 -17.20 -5.41 -11.70
N LYS A 70 -18.50 -5.65 -11.52
CA LYS A 70 -19.37 -4.80 -10.69
C LYS A 70 -19.09 -4.97 -9.20
N LEU A 71 -18.73 -6.19 -8.75
CA LEU A 71 -18.28 -6.43 -7.38
C LEU A 71 -16.95 -5.73 -7.05
N LEU A 72 -16.04 -5.63 -8.03
CA LEU A 72 -14.79 -4.87 -7.89
C LEU A 72 -15.05 -3.37 -7.88
N ALA A 73 -16.02 -2.88 -8.68
CA ALA A 73 -16.46 -1.49 -8.64
C ALA A 73 -17.11 -1.07 -7.31
N PHE A 74 -17.49 -2.04 -6.46
CA PHE A 74 -17.97 -1.80 -5.09
C PHE A 74 -16.82 -1.47 -4.12
N GLN A 75 -15.61 -1.93 -4.40
CA GLN A 75 -14.44 -1.60 -3.60
C GLN A 75 -13.85 -0.30 -4.14
N GLY A 76 -14.00 0.79 -3.37
CA GLY A 76 -13.44 2.08 -3.80
C GLY A 76 -11.93 1.98 -4.06
N ARG A 77 -11.45 2.79 -5.01
CA ARG A 77 -10.12 2.67 -5.61
C ARG A 77 -9.32 3.95 -5.47
N TRP A 78 -7.99 3.83 -5.42
CA TRP A 78 -7.09 5.00 -5.53
C TRP A 78 -6.68 5.18 -6.99
N GLN A 79 -7.15 6.26 -7.60
CA GLN A 79 -6.86 6.67 -8.98
C GLN A 79 -5.76 7.74 -9.01
N HIS A 80 -4.74 7.58 -9.84
CA HIS A 80 -3.66 8.57 -9.95
C HIS A 80 -4.20 9.88 -10.55
N LYS A 81 -3.84 11.03 -9.95
CA LYS A 81 -4.40 12.35 -10.32
C LYS A 81 -4.02 12.85 -11.70
N TYR A 82 -2.88 12.40 -12.22
CA TYR A 82 -2.32 12.89 -13.49
C TYR A 82 -2.29 11.80 -14.57
N HIS A 83 -2.64 10.56 -14.22
CA HIS A 83 -2.59 9.42 -15.12
C HIS A 83 -3.89 8.62 -14.95
N ASP A 84 -4.89 8.93 -15.76
CA ASP A 84 -6.25 8.37 -15.68
C ASP A 84 -6.30 6.84 -15.83
N HIS A 85 -5.22 6.21 -16.27
CA HIS A 85 -5.11 4.75 -16.40
C HIS A 85 -4.39 4.07 -15.24
N GLU A 86 -3.82 4.82 -14.29
CA GLU A 86 -3.05 4.26 -13.19
C GLU A 86 -3.90 4.19 -11.91
N VAL A 87 -4.31 2.97 -11.56
CA VAL A 87 -5.07 2.65 -10.35
C VAL A 87 -4.20 1.75 -9.48
N LEU A 88 -4.15 2.00 -8.18
CA LEU A 88 -3.55 1.06 -7.25
C LEU A 88 -4.47 -0.15 -7.05
N GLN A 89 -3.97 -1.33 -7.36
CA GLN A 89 -4.68 -2.60 -7.25
C GLN A 89 -3.86 -3.62 -6.46
N GLN A 90 -4.54 -4.67 -5.97
CA GLN A 90 -3.87 -5.78 -5.32
C GLN A 90 -2.90 -6.48 -6.29
N GLY A 91 -1.70 -6.80 -5.82
CA GLY A 91 -0.63 -7.39 -6.63
C GLY A 91 0.30 -6.38 -7.28
N ASP A 92 -0.05 -5.09 -7.28
CA ASP A 92 0.83 -4.05 -7.83
C ASP A 92 2.10 -3.91 -7.00
N LYS A 93 3.21 -3.67 -7.68
CA LYS A 93 4.48 -3.32 -7.03
C LYS A 93 4.58 -1.80 -6.91
N VAL A 94 4.63 -1.33 -5.67
CA VAL A 94 4.76 0.09 -5.35
C VAL A 94 6.12 0.38 -4.75
N ARG A 95 6.70 1.50 -5.19
CA ARG A 95 7.94 2.07 -4.67
C ARG A 95 7.57 3.21 -3.72
N PHE A 96 8.15 3.23 -2.53
CA PHE A 96 7.81 4.22 -1.52
C PHE A 96 9.00 4.52 -0.61
N LEU A 97 9.03 5.74 -0.08
CA LEU A 97 9.96 6.14 0.97
C LEU A 97 9.45 5.74 2.34
N VAL A 98 10.31 5.16 3.16
CA VAL A 98 10.03 4.91 4.56
C VAL A 98 9.93 6.24 5.30
N LYS A 99 8.79 6.51 5.92
CA LYS A 99 8.59 7.64 6.83
C LYS A 99 8.93 7.28 8.27
N GLY A 100 8.68 6.04 8.66
CA GLY A 100 8.96 5.56 10.00
C GLY A 100 8.77 4.05 10.13
N VAL A 101 9.33 3.51 11.21
CA VAL A 101 9.22 2.09 11.56
C VAL A 101 8.68 2.00 12.97
N THR A 102 7.60 1.23 13.13
CA THR A 102 6.95 1.02 14.43
C THR A 102 7.12 -0.44 14.84
N HIS A 103 7.43 -0.64 16.11
CA HIS A 103 7.53 -1.96 16.73
C HIS A 103 6.40 -2.10 17.75
N ALA A 104 5.48 -3.02 17.52
CA ALA A 104 4.37 -3.26 18.43
C ALA A 104 4.08 -4.75 18.52
N LYS A 105 4.04 -5.30 19.74
CA LYS A 105 3.64 -6.70 20.02
C LYS A 105 4.36 -7.74 19.16
N GLY A 106 5.66 -7.54 18.91
CA GLY A 106 6.49 -8.46 18.11
C GLY A 106 6.36 -8.29 16.58
N ILE A 107 5.58 -7.32 16.12
CA ILE A 107 5.41 -6.99 14.70
C ILE A 107 6.19 -5.72 14.38
N VAL A 108 6.89 -5.74 13.26
CA VAL A 108 7.48 -4.54 12.62
C VAL A 108 6.49 -4.05 11.57
N ALA A 109 6.11 -2.79 11.65
CA ALA A 109 5.27 -2.12 10.67
C ALA A 109 5.98 -0.88 10.12
N ILE A 110 6.01 -0.77 8.79
CA ILE A 110 6.69 0.30 8.08
C ILE A 110 5.65 1.31 7.58
N ALA A 111 5.75 2.56 8.02
CA ALA A 111 4.95 3.63 7.45
C ALA A 111 5.66 4.18 6.22
N GLY A 112 4.99 4.18 5.07
CA GLY A 112 5.54 4.63 3.79
C GLY A 112 4.81 5.84 3.21
N ALA A 113 5.48 6.50 2.27
CA ALA A 113 4.91 7.55 1.44
C ALA A 113 5.35 7.35 -0.02
N LEU A 114 4.42 7.53 -0.96
CA LEU A 114 4.75 7.51 -2.37
C LEU A 114 5.59 8.75 -2.69
N GLU A 115 6.72 8.55 -3.38
CA GLU A 115 7.34 9.66 -4.08
C GLU A 115 6.43 10.00 -5.25
N GLY A 116 6.04 11.28 -5.35
CA GLY A 116 5.54 11.79 -6.62
C GLY A 116 6.64 11.53 -7.63
N ARG A 117 6.37 10.69 -8.64
CA ARG A 117 7.30 10.42 -9.73
C ARG A 117 7.66 11.79 -10.32
N GLY A 118 8.86 12.27 -10.03
CA GLY A 118 9.46 13.31 -10.85
C GLY A 118 9.71 12.64 -12.18
N ASP A 119 8.92 12.98 -13.18
CA ASP A 119 9.17 12.56 -14.56
C ASP A 119 10.62 12.92 -14.92
N ASP A 120 11.43 11.90 -15.23
CA ASP A 120 12.68 12.03 -16.00
C ASP A 120 12.34 12.17 -17.50
#